data_AF-A0A841ETA5-F1
#
_entry.id   AF-A0A841ETA5-F1
#
_cell.length_a   1.000
_cell.length_b   1.000
_cell.length_c   1.000
_cell.angle_alpha   90.00
_cell.angle_beta   90.00
_cell.angle_gamma   90.00
#
_symmetry.space_group_name_H-M   'P 1'
#
loop_
_entity.id
_entity.type
_entity.pdbx_description
1 polymer ?
#
loop_
_entity_poly.entity_id
_entity_poly.type
_entity_poly.pdbx_seq_one_letter_code
_entity_poly.pdbx_strand_id
1 'polypeptide(L)'
;MAKYIKKPVVVEAITFEEFVQFGKDNGGNIVNGMPWHFTYKGLAVTHSNDECYLIPIVGVGFYEFTPSDVLITDRFGSTNPMKKDFFESLYQEVVDTIN
;
A
#
# COMPACT_ATOMS: atom_id res chain seq x y z
N MET A 1 -0.08 7.05 35.17
CA MET A 1 0.19 6.18 33.99
C MET A 1 1.18 6.89 33.09
N ALA A 2 2.16 6.18 32.54
CA ALA A 2 3.10 6.75 31.58
C ALA A 2 2.36 7.08 30.26
N LYS A 3 2.69 8.22 29.65
CA LYS A 3 2.17 8.65 28.34
C LYS A 3 3.32 8.62 27.34
N TYR A 4 3.04 8.25 26.09
CA TYR A 4 4.03 8.10 25.02
C TYR A 4 3.57 8.82 23.76
N ILE A 5 4.50 9.31 22.95
CA ILE A 5 4.25 9.89 21.62
C ILE A 5 4.94 9.03 20.56
N LYS A 6 4.35 8.92 19.36
CA LYS A 6 4.99 8.25 18.22
C LYS A 6 6.19 9.08 17.75
N LYS A 7 7.31 8.42 17.46
CA LYS A 7 8.47 9.10 16.85
C LYS A 7 8.10 9.51 15.41
N PRO A 8 8.48 10.72 14.95
CA PRO A 8 8.30 11.09 13.56
C PRO A 8 9.12 10.16 12.68
N VAL A 9 8.49 9.58 11.66
CA VAL A 9 9.11 8.67 10.71
C VAL A 9 8.55 8.97 9.31
N VAL A 10 9.43 8.99 8.32
CA VAL A 10 9.04 8.99 6.91
C VAL A 10 8.65 7.56 6.54
N VAL A 11 7.60 7.42 5.74
CA VAL A 11 7.09 6.13 5.24
C VAL A 11 6.94 6.22 3.74
N GLU A 12 7.05 5.06 3.06
CA GLU A 12 6.61 4.95 1.67
C GLU A 12 5.10 4.67 1.65
N ALA A 13 4.39 5.24 0.69
CA ALA A 13 2.98 4.97 0.46
C ALA A 13 2.72 4.79 -1.03
N ILE A 14 1.80 3.90 -1.37
CA ILE A 14 1.36 3.67 -2.75
C ILE A 14 -0.16 3.68 -2.82
N THR A 15 -0.75 4.40 -3.77
CA THR A 15 -2.20 4.39 -4.02
C THR A 15 -2.62 3.14 -4.77
N PHE A 16 -3.93 2.91 -4.89
CA PHE A 16 -4.45 1.80 -5.69
C PHE A 16 -4.02 1.88 -7.16
N GLU A 17 -4.09 3.07 -7.77
CA GLU A 17 -3.72 3.27 -9.17
C GLU A 17 -2.23 3.01 -9.40
N GLU A 18 -1.38 3.53 -8.51
CA GLU A 18 0.07 3.29 -8.54
C GLU A 18 0.39 1.81 -8.31
N PHE A 19 -0.35 1.13 -7.45
CA PHE A 19 -0.20 -0.30 -7.18
C PHE A 19 -0.61 -1.17 -8.38
N VAL A 20 -1.69 -0.82 -9.07
CA VAL A 20 -2.09 -1.43 -10.34
C VAL A 20 -1.00 -1.22 -11.39
N GLN A 21 -0.46 -0.01 -11.49
CA GLN A 21 0.62 0.29 -12.43
C GLN A 21 1.89 -0.50 -12.09
N PHE A 22 2.26 -0.57 -10.81
CA PHE A 22 3.35 -1.41 -10.34
C PHE A 22 3.15 -2.87 -10.76
N GLY A 23 1.95 -3.43 -10.57
CA GLY A 23 1.64 -4.79 -10.98
C GLY A 23 1.80 -5.02 -12.49
N LYS A 24 1.43 -4.02 -13.31
CA LYS A 24 1.64 -4.05 -14.76
C LYS A 24 3.11 -4.06 -15.13
N ASP A 25 3.90 -3.22 -14.47
CA ASP A 25 5.32 -3.04 -14.78
C ASP A 25 6.19 -4.20 -14.27
N ASN A 26 5.71 -4.96 -13.27
CA ASN A 26 6.47 -6.01 -12.58
C ASN A 26 5.99 -7.44 -12.90
N GLY A 27 5.55 -7.67 -14.14
CA GLY A 27 5.30 -9.02 -14.66
C GLY A 27 3.98 -9.66 -14.24
N GLY A 28 3.01 -8.85 -13.79
CA GLY A 28 1.66 -9.33 -13.56
C GLY A 28 1.01 -9.83 -14.85
N ASN A 29 0.35 -10.97 -14.80
CA ASN A 29 -0.44 -11.46 -15.93
C ASN A 29 -1.61 -10.50 -16.19
N ILE A 30 -1.65 -9.86 -17.36
CA ILE A 30 -2.66 -8.84 -17.66
C ILE A 30 -3.89 -9.48 -18.27
N VAL A 31 -5.03 -9.32 -17.60
CA VAL A 31 -6.34 -9.74 -18.10
C VAL A 31 -7.30 -8.56 -17.93
N ASN A 32 -7.99 -8.17 -19.01
CA ASN A 32 -8.86 -6.98 -19.05
C ASN A 32 -8.17 -5.67 -18.58
N GLY A 33 -6.85 -5.57 -18.82
CA GLY A 33 -6.08 -4.39 -18.42
C GLY A 33 -5.72 -4.34 -16.93
N MET A 34 -6.00 -5.40 -16.16
CA MET A 34 -5.65 -5.52 -14.74
C MET A 34 -4.57 -6.61 -14.53
N PRO A 35 -3.54 -6.36 -13.71
CA PRO A 35 -2.60 -7.42 -13.33
C PRO A 35 -3.30 -8.37 -12.35
N TRP A 36 -3.45 -9.64 -12.74
CA TRP A 36 -4.21 -10.63 -11.97
C TRP A 36 -3.44 -11.22 -10.79
N HIS A 37 -2.13 -11.41 -10.95
CA HIS A 37 -1.27 -11.93 -9.90
C HIS A 37 0.14 -11.35 -10.03
N PHE A 38 0.68 -10.81 -8.94
CA PHE A 38 2.04 -10.26 -8.89
C PHE A 38 2.55 -10.26 -7.45
N THR A 39 3.84 -9.96 -7.26
CA THR A 39 4.44 -9.83 -5.93
C THR A 39 4.73 -8.37 -5.64
N TYR A 40 4.26 -7.87 -4.50
CA TYR A 40 4.56 -6.53 -4.01
C TYR A 40 5.25 -6.60 -2.65
N LYS A 41 6.48 -6.08 -2.54
CA LYS A 41 7.30 -6.11 -1.31
C LYS A 41 7.37 -7.51 -0.65
N GLY A 42 7.40 -8.56 -1.47
CA GLY A 42 7.44 -9.96 -1.01
C GLY A 42 6.06 -10.58 -0.67
N LEU A 43 4.98 -9.81 -0.79
CA LEU A 43 3.61 -10.29 -0.59
C LEU A 43 3.00 -10.73 -1.93
N ALA A 44 2.42 -11.93 -1.95
CA ALA A 44 1.70 -12.44 -3.10
C ALA A 44 0.32 -11.77 -3.19
N VAL A 45 0.10 -11.02 -4.27
CA VAL A 45 -1.12 -10.23 -4.50
C VAL A 45 -2.02 -10.97 -5.48
N THR A 46 -3.30 -11.06 -5.15
CA THR A 46 -4.30 -11.71 -6.02
C THR A 46 -5.43 -10.74 -6.33
N HIS A 47 -5.72 -10.55 -7.60
CA HIS A 47 -6.90 -9.82 -8.06
C HIS A 47 -8.18 -10.56 -7.63
N SER A 48 -9.12 -9.84 -7.04
CA SER A 48 -10.47 -10.34 -6.70
C SER A 48 -11.50 -9.80 -7.70
N ASN A 49 -11.42 -8.51 -7.98
CA ASN A 49 -12.15 -7.80 -9.04
C ASN A 49 -11.38 -6.52 -9.40
N ASP A 50 -11.87 -5.77 -10.38
CA ASP A 50 -11.14 -4.61 -10.93
C ASP A 50 -10.94 -3.45 -9.94
N GLU A 51 -11.64 -3.48 -8.81
CA GLU A 51 -11.54 -2.51 -7.71
C GLU A 51 -11.05 -3.16 -6.41
N CYS A 52 -10.53 -4.39 -6.44
CA CYS A 52 -10.11 -5.09 -5.23
C CYS A 52 -8.97 -6.09 -5.46
N TYR A 53 -7.92 -5.94 -4.65
CA TYR A 53 -6.86 -6.93 -4.49
C TYR A 53 -6.91 -7.55 -3.10
N LEU A 54 -6.65 -8.86 -3.03
CA LEU A 54 -6.40 -9.57 -1.78
C LEU A 54 -4.90 -9.57 -1.52
N ILE A 55 -4.50 -8.96 -0.40
CA ILE A 55 -3.11 -8.88 0.03
C ILE A 55 -2.94 -9.60 1.37
N PRO A 56 -2.02 -10.57 1.50
CA PRO A 56 -1.70 -11.18 2.78
C PRO A 56 -0.86 -10.23 3.62
N ILE A 57 -1.46 -9.67 4.67
CA ILE A 57 -0.82 -8.76 5.61
C ILE A 57 -0.50 -9.50 6.91
N VAL A 58 0.76 -9.43 7.35
CA VAL A 58 1.23 -10.08 8.57
C VAL A 58 0.45 -9.54 9.78
N GLY A 59 -0.16 -10.45 10.56
CA GLY A 59 -0.93 -10.11 11.76
C GLY A 59 -2.38 -9.68 11.50
N VAL A 60 -2.78 -9.46 10.24
CA VAL A 60 -4.16 -9.11 9.85
C VAL A 60 -4.83 -10.24 9.08
N GLY A 61 -4.07 -11.00 8.29
CA GLY A 61 -4.60 -12.00 7.36
C GLY A 61 -4.74 -11.40 5.96
N PHE A 62 -5.80 -11.77 5.23
CA PHE A 62 -6.06 -11.16 3.93
C PHE A 62 -6.77 -9.82 4.09
N TYR A 63 -6.24 -8.80 3.43
CA TYR A 63 -6.86 -7.48 3.34
C TYR A 63 -7.40 -7.23 1.94
N GLU A 64 -8.62 -6.69 1.86
CA GLU A 64 -9.23 -6.20 0.62
C GLU A 64 -8.75 -4.77 0.35
N PHE A 65 -7.75 -4.66 -0.51
CA PHE A 65 -7.18 -3.39 -0.92
C PHE A 65 -7.95 -2.81 -2.11
N THR A 66 -8.56 -1.64 -1.91
CA THR A 66 -9.47 -0.98 -2.84
C THR A 66 -9.00 0.44 -3.21
N PRO A 67 -9.63 1.12 -4.18
CA PRO A 67 -9.35 2.54 -4.47
C PRO A 67 -9.50 3.50 -3.29
N SER A 68 -10.19 3.10 -2.22
CA SER A 68 -10.34 3.89 -0.99
C SER A 68 -9.14 3.77 -0.02
N ASP A 69 -8.13 3.00 -0.40
CA ASP A 69 -7.01 2.61 0.46
C ASP A 69 -5.67 3.12 -0.07
N VAL A 70 -4.73 3.27 0.85
CA VAL A 70 -3.31 3.51 0.62
C VAL A 70 -2.54 2.41 1.33
N LEU A 71 -1.51 1.88 0.67
CA LEU A 71 -0.66 0.84 1.22
C LEU A 71 0.66 1.45 1.68
N ILE A 72 0.90 1.43 2.99
CA ILE A 72 2.05 2.06 3.63
C ILE A 72 3.14 1.02 3.87
N THR A 73 4.38 1.30 3.50
CA THR A 73 5.54 0.49 3.86
C THR A 73 6.37 1.24 4.90
N ASP A 74 6.53 0.63 6.08
CA ASP A 74 7.33 1.22 7.15
C ASP A 74 8.84 1.05 6.91
N ARG A 75 9.66 1.69 7.76
CA ARG A 75 11.14 1.61 7.71
C ARG A 75 11.72 0.20 7.90
N PHE A 76 10.91 -0.79 8.27
CA PHE A 76 11.30 -2.18 8.44
C PHE A 76 10.79 -3.06 7.29
N GLY A 77 10.13 -2.47 6.28
CA GLY A 77 9.56 -3.18 5.14
C GLY A 77 8.17 -3.78 5.41
N SER A 78 7.57 -3.53 6.57
CA SER A 78 6.23 -4.03 6.88
C SER A 78 5.19 -3.21 6.14
N THR A 79 4.35 -3.91 5.39
CA THR A 79 3.28 -3.31 4.58
C THR A 79 1.98 -3.30 5.38
N ASN A 80 1.31 -2.14 5.46
CA ASN A 80 0.07 -1.95 6.20
C ASN A 80 -0.93 -1.10 5.41
N PRO A 81 -2.18 -1.56 5.22
CA PRO A 81 -3.20 -0.79 4.54
C PRO A 81 -3.83 0.25 5.47
N MET A 82 -4.27 1.37 4.89
CA MET A 82 -4.96 2.45 5.60
C MET A 82 -5.98 3.11 4.67
N LYS A 83 -7.13 3.52 5.22
CA LYS A 83 -8.09 4.33 4.46
C LYS A 83 -7.47 5.67 4.07
N LYS A 84 -7.65 6.08 2.82
CA LYS A 84 -7.01 7.27 2.23
C LYS A 84 -7.27 8.53 3.06
N ASP A 85 -8.53 8.80 3.42
CA ASP A 85 -8.90 9.98 4.22
C ASP A 85 -8.21 9.99 5.59
N PHE A 86 -8.03 8.81 6.20
CA PHE A 86 -7.33 8.71 7.48
C PHE A 86 -5.82 8.90 7.32
N PHE A 87 -5.24 8.38 6.24
CA PHE A 87 -3.84 8.60 5.88
C PHE A 87 -3.55 10.10 5.70
N GLU A 88 -4.37 10.80 4.93
CA GLU A 88 -4.23 12.25 4.69
C GLU A 88 -4.37 13.08 5.98
N SER A 89 -5.09 12.60 6.98
CA SER A 89 -5.18 13.27 8.29
C SER A 89 -3.92 13.13 9.16
N LEU A 90 -3.08 12.12 8.87
CA LEU A 90 -1.91 11.75 9.69
C LEU A 90 -0.57 12.04 9.03
N TYR A 91 -0.53 12.06 7.69
CA TYR A 91 0.68 12.16 6.91
C TYR A 91 0.63 13.37 5.98
N GLN A 92 1.79 13.98 5.78
CA GLN A 92 2.02 14.99 4.77
C GLN A 92 3.15 14.52 3.86
N GLU A 93 3.07 14.85 2.57
CA GLU A 93 4.15 14.57 1.64
C GLU A 93 5.43 15.30 2.08
N VAL A 94 6.56 14.60 1.99
CA VAL A 94 7.86 15.21 2.22
C VAL A 94 8.31 15.81 0.90
N VAL A 95 8.16 17.12 0.74
CA VAL A 95 8.71 17.84 -0.41
C VAL A 95 10.18 18.12 -0.11
N ASP A 96 11.08 17.43 -0.80
CA ASP A 96 12.51 17.75 -0.76
C ASP A 96 12.73 19.13 -1.40
N THR A 97 12.88 20.16 -0.58
CA THR A 97 13.36 21.47 -1.05
C THR A 97 14.84 21.32 -1.40
N ILE A 98 15.13 21.22 -2.70
CA ILE A 98 16.48 21.35 -3.24
C ILE A 98 16.99 22.74 -2.84
N ASN A 99 17.98 22.78 -1.94
CA ASN A 99 18.83 23.95 -1.70
C ASN A 99 20.09 23.83 -2.57
#